data_AF-A0A844XR88-F1
#
_entry.id   AF-A0A844XR88-F1
#
_cell.length_a   1.000
_cell.length_b   1.000
_cell.length_c   1.000
_cell.angle_alpha   90.00
_cell.angle_beta   90.00
_cell.angle_gamma   90.00
#
_symmetry.space_group_name_H-M   'P 1'
#
loop_
_entity.id
_entity.type
_entity.pdbx_description
1 polymer ?
#
loop_
_entity_poly.entity_id
_entity_poly.type
_entity_poly.pdbx_seq_one_letter_code
_entity_poly.pdbx_strand_id
1 'polypeptide(L)'
;MIKALMLVIVLSVLFRWALGKWPWDYLRSVPTRTQSIRRARKLLNVSERADHKEIREAHRRMAGLAHPDRGGSKAQMQELNAARDLLLDELPYDVPELPNEP
;
A
#
# COMPACT_ATOMS: atom_id res chain seq x y z
N MET A 1 40.22 -5.11 -12.65
CA MET A 1 38.74 -5.03 -12.77
C MET A 1 38.05 -6.12 -11.93
N ILE A 2 38.37 -7.41 -12.11
CA ILE A 2 37.77 -8.53 -11.33
C ILE A 2 37.95 -8.39 -9.81
N LYS A 3 39.12 -7.92 -9.34
CA LYS A 3 39.39 -7.72 -7.90
C LYS A 3 38.46 -6.70 -7.23
N ALA A 4 38.06 -5.64 -7.94
CA ALA A 4 37.14 -4.64 -7.42
C ALA A 4 35.71 -5.21 -7.30
N LEU A 5 35.28 -6.02 -8.28
CA LEU A 5 33.99 -6.72 -8.22
C LEU A 5 33.92 -7.67 -7.03
N MET A 6 34.99 -8.43 -6.77
CA MET A 6 35.09 -9.31 -5.62
C MET A 6 34.98 -8.55 -4.29
N LEU A 7 35.64 -7.40 -4.17
CA LEU A 7 35.55 -6.56 -2.97
C LEU A 7 34.13 -6.04 -2.73
N VAL A 8 33.43 -5.60 -3.77
CA VAL A 8 32.04 -5.13 -3.67
C VAL A 8 31.08 -6.25 -3.25
N ILE A 9 31.25 -7.46 -3.80
CA ILE A 9 30.45 -8.64 -3.44
C ILE A 9 30.71 -9.01 -1.97
N VAL A 10 31.98 -9.13 -1.57
CA VAL A 10 32.37 -9.46 -0.19
C VAL A 10 31.83 -8.42 0.80
N LEU A 11 31.97 -7.13 0.47
CA LEU A 11 31.42 -6.04 1.29
C LEU A 11 29.89 -6.12 1.39
N SER A 12 29.19 -6.40 0.29
CA SER A 12 27.72 -6.52 0.29
C SER A 12 27.23 -7.70 1.14
N VAL A 13 27.94 -8.84 1.07
CA VAL A 13 27.64 -10.02 1.89
C VAL A 13 27.93 -9.75 3.37
N LEU A 14 29.04 -9.09 3.68
CA LEU A 14 29.36 -8.65 5.06
C LEU A 14 28.30 -7.67 5.59
N PHE A 15 27.86 -6.72 4.78
CA PHE A 15 26.78 -5.79 5.12
C PHE A 15 25.47 -6.53 5.39
N ARG A 16 25.13 -7.53 4.58
CA ARG A 16 23.94 -8.38 4.75
C ARG A 16 23.99 -9.21 6.02
N TRP A 17 25.17 -9.67 6.43
CA TRP A 17 25.38 -10.43 7.66
C TRP A 17 25.29 -9.53 8.91
N ALA A 18 25.86 -8.32 8.84
CA ALA A 18 25.82 -7.36 9.95
C ALA A 18 24.45 -6.68 10.15
N LEU A 19 23.75 -6.31 9.06
CA LEU A 19 22.52 -5.49 9.12
C LEU A 19 21.23 -6.29 8.85
N GLY A 20 21.33 -7.58 8.48
CA GLY A 20 20.16 -8.43 8.22
C GLY A 20 19.36 -8.09 6.96
N LYS A 21 19.61 -6.94 6.33
CA LYS A 21 18.99 -6.46 5.09
C LYS A 21 20.07 -6.16 4.06
N TRP A 22 19.73 -6.19 2.78
CA TRP A 22 20.72 -5.89 1.75
C TRP A 22 20.98 -4.39 1.63
N PRO A 23 22.17 -3.94 1.17
CA PRO A 23 22.47 -2.52 1.01
C PRO A 23 21.44 -1.78 0.17
N TRP A 24 20.97 -2.41 -0.91
CA TRP A 24 19.95 -1.82 -1.78
C TRP A 24 18.55 -1.76 -1.15
N ASP A 25 18.25 -2.53 -0.10
CA ASP A 25 17.00 -2.33 0.66
C ASP A 25 16.94 -0.94 1.27
N TYR A 26 18.09 -0.41 1.68
CA TYR A 26 18.20 0.95 2.21
C TYR A 26 18.15 2.02 1.12
N LEU A 27 18.55 1.68 -0.10
CA LEU A 27 18.47 2.59 -1.25
C LEU A 27 17.06 2.64 -1.86
N ARG A 28 16.13 1.74 -1.50
CA ARG A 28 14.74 1.83 -1.99
C ARG A 28 14.11 3.11 -1.45
N SER A 29 13.65 3.98 -2.34
CA SER A 29 12.88 5.16 -1.97
C SER A 29 11.50 4.77 -1.45
N VAL A 30 11.09 5.39 -0.34
CA VAL A 30 9.72 5.26 0.17
C VAL A 30 8.80 6.05 -0.77
N PRO A 31 7.67 5.48 -1.23
CA PRO A 31 6.71 6.19 -2.08
C PRO A 31 6.22 7.47 -1.41
N THR A 32 6.01 8.52 -2.19
CA THR A 32 5.40 9.75 -1.65
C THR A 32 3.93 9.49 -1.29
N ARG A 33 3.37 10.27 -0.36
CA ARG A 33 1.95 10.14 0.04
C ARG A 33 1.00 10.17 -1.16
N THR A 34 1.23 11.08 -2.11
CA THR A 34 0.45 11.19 -3.36
C THR A 34 0.55 9.94 -4.24
N GLN A 35 1.72 9.31 -4.34
CA GLN A 35 1.89 8.05 -5.07
C GLN A 35 1.13 6.91 -4.39
N SER A 36 1.19 6.84 -3.06
CA SER A 36 0.45 5.86 -2.26
C SER A 36 -1.07 6.00 -2.44
N ILE A 37 -1.60 7.23 -2.41
CA ILE A 37 -3.02 7.51 -2.65
C ILE A 37 -3.43 7.08 -4.06
N ARG A 38 -2.65 7.46 -5.09
CA ARG A 38 -2.93 7.06 -6.48
C ARG A 38 -2.94 5.55 -6.65
N ARG A 39 -1.99 4.84 -6.01
CA ARG A 39 -1.93 3.37 -6.02
C ARG A 39 -3.15 2.77 -5.32
N ALA A 40 -3.54 3.30 -4.16
CA ALA A 40 -4.72 2.84 -3.43
C ALA A 40 -6.01 3.00 -4.25
N ARG A 41 -6.19 4.14 -4.92
CA ARG A 41 -7.34 4.36 -5.83
C ARG A 41 -7.37 3.35 -6.98
N LYS A 42 -6.20 3.07 -7.59
CA LYS A 42 -6.08 2.07 -8.63
C LYS A 42 -6.39 0.66 -8.11
N LEU A 43 -5.97 0.33 -6.90
CA LEU A 43 -6.19 -0.98 -6.29
C LEU A 43 -7.68 -1.22 -5.98
N LEU A 44 -8.38 -0.21 -5.46
CA LEU A 44 -9.83 -0.30 -5.22
C LEU A 44 -10.67 -0.02 -6.47
N ASN A 45 -10.04 0.39 -7.58
CA ASN A 45 -10.72 0.80 -8.82
C ASN A 45 -11.78 1.89 -8.57
N VAL A 46 -11.36 2.97 -7.91
CA VAL A 46 -12.21 4.13 -7.58
C VAL A 46 -11.68 5.42 -8.20
N SER A 47 -12.59 6.36 -8.43
CA SER A 47 -12.29 7.70 -8.93
C SER A 47 -11.49 8.53 -7.93
N GLU A 48 -10.83 9.60 -8.41
CA GLU A 48 -10.18 10.58 -7.54
C GLU A 48 -11.16 11.37 -6.67
N ARG A 49 -12.43 11.45 -7.09
CA ARG A 49 -13.50 12.14 -6.37
C ARG A 49 -14.36 11.19 -5.51
N ALA A 50 -13.91 9.96 -5.33
CA ALA A 50 -14.71 8.95 -4.65
C ALA A 50 -14.95 9.31 -3.18
N ASP A 51 -16.20 9.20 -2.74
CA ASP A 51 -16.59 9.47 -1.36
C ASP A 51 -16.33 8.27 -0.41
N HIS A 52 -16.56 8.46 0.89
CA HIS A 52 -16.36 7.40 1.89
C HIS A 52 -17.19 6.15 1.62
N LYS A 53 -18.41 6.31 1.09
CA LYS A 53 -19.33 5.20 0.80
C LYS A 53 -18.82 4.41 -0.40
N GLU A 54 -18.43 5.08 -1.47
CA GLU A 54 -17.88 4.48 -2.69
C GLU A 54 -16.59 3.71 -2.39
N ILE A 55 -15.71 4.24 -1.53
CA ILE A 55 -14.48 3.54 -1.10
C ILE A 55 -14.81 2.25 -0.35
N ARG A 56 -15.76 2.29 0.60
CA ARG A 56 -16.18 1.09 1.36
C ARG A 56 -16.83 0.06 0.45
N GLU A 57 -17.67 0.49 -0.49
CA GLU A 57 -18.30 -0.39 -1.47
C GLU A 57 -17.29 -1.04 -2.41
N ALA A 58 -16.33 -0.27 -2.91
CA ALA A 58 -15.24 -0.77 -3.73
C ALA A 58 -14.36 -1.79 -2.99
N HIS A 59 -14.01 -1.50 -1.73
CA HIS A 59 -13.28 -2.45 -0.88
C HIS A 59 -14.03 -3.78 -0.73
N ARG A 60 -15.34 -3.76 -0.43
CA ARG A 60 -16.13 -4.99 -0.34
C ARG A 60 -16.12 -5.81 -1.63
N ARG A 61 -16.25 -5.13 -2.79
CA ARG A 61 -16.19 -5.79 -4.11
C ARG A 61 -14.82 -6.44 -4.34
N MET A 62 -13.75 -5.69 -4.15
CA MET A 62 -12.38 -6.18 -4.37
C MET A 62 -11.98 -7.28 -3.38
N ALA A 63 -12.40 -7.17 -2.12
CA ALA A 63 -12.18 -8.20 -1.09
C ALA A 63 -12.85 -9.53 -1.45
N GLY A 64 -14.06 -9.50 -2.03
CA GLY A 64 -14.75 -10.70 -2.51
C GLY A 64 -14.01 -11.40 -3.67
N LEU A 65 -13.26 -10.63 -4.48
CA LEU A 65 -12.42 -11.14 -5.57
C LEU A 65 -11.08 -11.68 -5.05
N ALA A 66 -10.51 -11.06 -4.03
CA ALA A 66 -9.24 -11.49 -3.41
C ALA A 66 -9.40 -12.65 -2.41
N HIS A 67 -10.56 -13.33 -2.40
CA HIS A 67 -10.79 -14.49 -1.55
C HIS A 67 -9.85 -15.65 -1.94
N PRO A 68 -9.24 -16.38 -0.98
CA PRO A 68 -8.34 -17.50 -1.27
C PRO A 68 -8.95 -18.57 -2.18
N ASP A 69 -10.24 -18.85 -2.01
CA ASP A 69 -10.98 -19.81 -2.84
C ASP A 69 -11.06 -19.41 -4.33
N ARG A 70 -10.79 -18.14 -4.66
CA ARG A 70 -10.77 -17.62 -6.03
C ARG A 70 -9.35 -17.29 -6.52
N GLY A 71 -8.32 -17.82 -5.85
CA GLY A 71 -6.92 -17.59 -6.19
C GLY A 71 -6.32 -16.32 -5.58
N GLY A 72 -7.04 -15.69 -4.64
CA GLY A 72 -6.52 -14.56 -3.88
C GLY A 72 -5.57 -14.97 -2.74
N SER A 73 -4.88 -14.00 -2.14
CA SER A 73 -3.96 -14.25 -1.02
C SER A 73 -4.23 -13.35 0.18
N LYS A 74 -3.80 -13.80 1.37
CA LYS A 74 -3.82 -12.97 2.60
C LYS A 74 -3.08 -11.64 2.39
N ALA A 75 -1.99 -11.66 1.62
CA ALA A 75 -1.22 -10.45 1.30
C ALA A 75 -2.04 -9.46 0.45
N GLN A 76 -2.79 -9.94 -0.55
CA GLN A 76 -3.68 -9.09 -1.35
C GLN A 76 -4.81 -8.50 -0.50
N MET A 77 -5.40 -9.30 0.41
CA MET A 77 -6.40 -8.79 1.34
C MET A 77 -5.85 -7.71 2.27
N GLN A 78 -4.61 -7.88 2.76
CA GLN A 78 -3.92 -6.86 3.54
C GLN A 78 -3.65 -5.60 2.71
N GLU A 79 -3.25 -5.73 1.44
CA GLU A 79 -3.03 -4.59 0.55
C GLU A 79 -4.34 -3.82 0.29
N LEU A 80 -5.46 -4.52 0.13
CA LEU A 80 -6.79 -3.91 -0.03
C LEU A 80 -7.25 -3.17 1.23
N ASN A 81 -7.01 -3.74 2.42
CA ASN A 81 -7.33 -3.08 3.69
C ASN A 81 -6.49 -1.81 3.86
N ALA A 82 -5.18 -1.88 3.62
CA ALA A 82 -4.30 -0.73 3.69
C ALA A 82 -4.69 0.37 2.68
N ALA A 83 -5.13 0.00 1.48
CA ALA A 83 -5.63 0.95 0.50
C ALA A 83 -6.91 1.65 0.95
N ARG A 84 -7.87 0.91 1.54
CA ARG A 84 -9.09 1.50 2.11
C ARG A 84 -8.75 2.49 3.21
N ASP A 85 -7.95 2.07 4.18
CA ASP A 85 -7.63 2.88 5.35
C ASP A 85 -6.91 4.17 4.94
N LEU A 86 -5.94 4.08 4.02
CA LEU A 86 -5.25 5.25 3.47
C LEU A 86 -6.19 6.24 2.77
N LEU A 87 -7.20 5.75 2.04
CA LEU A 87 -8.13 6.63 1.31
C LEU A 87 -9.17 7.28 2.23
N LEU A 88 -9.61 6.57 3.27
CA LEU A 88 -10.51 7.13 4.28
C LEU A 88 -9.80 8.20 5.12
N ASP A 89 -8.53 7.99 5.47
CA ASP A 89 -7.71 8.98 6.18
C ASP A 89 -7.42 10.26 5.37
N GLU A 90 -7.54 10.19 4.04
CA GLU A 90 -7.31 11.34 3.15
C GLU A 90 -8.58 12.19 2.98
N LEU A 91 -9.76 11.62 3.25
CA LEU A 91 -11.01 12.34 3.12
C LEU A 91 -11.30 13.15 4.40
N PRO A 92 -11.84 14.38 4.27
CA PRO A 92 -12.32 15.13 5.42
C PRO A 92 -13.45 14.35 6.08
N TYR A 93 -13.48 14.28 7.41
CA TYR A 93 -14.50 13.54 8.16
C TYR A 93 -15.92 13.94 7.72
N ASP A 94 -16.74 12.98 7.30
CA ASP A 94 -18.18 13.19 7.07
C ASP A 94 -18.81 13.55 8.42
N VAL A 95 -19.14 14.83 8.62
CA VAL A 95 -19.98 15.25 9.74
C VAL A 95 -21.35 14.60 9.51
N PRO A 96 -21.83 13.72 10.41
CA PRO A 96 -23.18 13.20 10.31
C PRO A 96 -24.12 14.39 10.26
N GLU A 97 -24.97 14.45 9.24
CA GLU A 97 -25.98 15.48 9.08
C GLU A 97 -26.76 15.57 10.41
N LEU A 98 -26.52 16.65 11.16
CA LEU A 98 -27.19 16.84 12.45
C LEU A 98 -28.70 16.82 12.15
N PRO A 99 -29.51 16.09 12.93
CA PRO A 99 -30.95 16.09 12.73
C PRO A 99 -31.40 17.55 12.70
N ASN A 100 -32.12 17.94 11.65
CA ASN A 100 -32.68 19.27 11.53
C ASN A 100 -33.42 19.58 12.85
N GLU A 101 -32.83 20.44 13.68
CA GLU A 101 -33.51 20.90 14.88
C GLU A 101 -34.72 21.73 14.40
N PRO A 102 -35.95 21.36 14.80
CA PRO A 102 -37.17 21.96 14.28
C PRO A 102 -37.32 23.44 14.63
#